data_AF-A0A1D3L0D8-F1
#
_entry.id   AF-A0A1D3L0D8-F1
#
_cell.length_a   1.000
_cell.length_b   1.000
_cell.length_c   1.000
_cell.angle_alpha   90.00
_cell.angle_beta   90.00
_cell.angle_gamma   90.00
#
_symmetry.space_group_name_H-M   'P 1'
#
loop_
_entity.id
_entity.type
_entity.pdbx_description
1 polymer ?
#
loop_
_entity_poly.entity_id
_entity_poly.type
_entity_poly.pdbx_seq_one_letter_code
_entity_poly.pdbx_strand_id
1 'polypeptide(L)'
;MAMVMEVKNMSFFSAEPTVDVAGKVLDEFGGVEGLKEVIEGILALEDSEVYEKLVHVRFDGLMGSDVEIDRSEDEFSSLEKFAIENLSKFPLSIPLAPLIGIKEFLVIYSFIAGIYHVNLGRKLNLEDRNKIFHSSMATRIVSLLEDFDSDIDTPNPSAEFFKRLGKIKWQNKQVKRLYNHIHEINFMLIHNKWKGTERVSTTFLVTEEAFILLLSGCSAVICGRDKINTFDVIKANKTYLKLINTDISRLM
;
A
#
# COMPACT_ATOMS: atom_id res chain seq x y z
N MET A 1 24.14 -55.59 -11.20
CA MET A 1 24.53 -54.74 -10.06
C MET A 1 24.60 -53.31 -10.57
N ALA A 2 23.44 -52.64 -10.64
CA ALA A 2 23.31 -51.27 -11.09
C ALA A 2 22.99 -50.43 -9.85
N MET A 3 23.89 -49.49 -9.56
CA MET A 3 23.84 -48.60 -8.41
C MET A 3 22.70 -47.60 -8.65
N VAL A 4 21.64 -47.69 -7.84
CA VAL A 4 20.57 -46.70 -7.80
C VAL A 4 21.17 -45.44 -7.17
N MET A 5 21.38 -44.39 -7.96
CA MET A 5 21.60 -43.06 -7.42
C MET A 5 20.27 -42.57 -6.84
N GLU A 6 20.18 -42.54 -5.51
CA GLU A 6 19.22 -41.69 -4.82
C GLU A 6 19.48 -40.24 -5.23
N VAL A 7 18.62 -39.71 -6.08
CA VAL A 7 18.52 -38.26 -6.26
C VAL A 7 17.93 -37.72 -4.96
N LYS A 8 18.79 -37.18 -4.09
CA LYS A 8 18.40 -36.37 -2.94
C LYS A 8 17.32 -35.39 -3.39
N ASN A 9 16.12 -35.53 -2.82
CA ASN A 9 15.14 -34.47 -2.78
C ASN A 9 15.82 -33.22 -2.21
N MET A 10 16.16 -32.27 -3.06
CA MET A 10 16.52 -30.93 -2.63
C MET A 10 15.25 -30.33 -2.04
N SER A 11 15.16 -30.29 -0.71
CA SER A 11 14.12 -29.54 -0.02
C SER A 11 14.26 -28.07 -0.41
N PHE A 12 13.37 -27.61 -1.29
CA PHE A 12 13.14 -26.18 -1.47
C PHE A 12 12.81 -25.60 -0.09
N PHE A 13 13.58 -24.60 0.33
CA PHE A 13 13.51 -23.91 1.62
C PHE A 13 12.09 -23.92 2.23
N SER A 14 11.96 -24.50 3.43
CA SER A 14 10.77 -24.27 4.26
C SER A 14 10.68 -22.76 4.50
N ALA A 15 9.55 -22.16 4.12
CA ALA A 15 9.29 -20.75 4.38
C ALA A 15 9.40 -20.49 5.89
N GLU A 16 10.14 -19.46 6.28
CA GLU A 16 10.24 -19.09 7.69
C GLU A 16 8.86 -18.66 8.21
N PRO A 17 8.41 -19.09 9.41
CA PRO A 17 7.14 -18.63 9.97
C PRO A 17 7.10 -17.10 10.07
N THR A 18 5.95 -16.49 9.74
CA THR A 18 5.77 -15.03 9.75
C THR A 18 6.09 -14.42 11.11
N VAL A 19 5.72 -15.12 12.19
CA VAL A 19 6.00 -14.72 13.58
C VAL A 19 7.49 -14.69 13.92
N ASP A 20 8.30 -15.59 13.33
CA ASP A 20 9.74 -15.64 13.55
C ASP A 20 10.43 -14.46 12.85
N VAL A 21 10.01 -14.17 11.61
CA VAL A 21 10.47 -12.99 10.86
C VAL A 21 10.12 -11.72 11.63
N ALA A 22 8.88 -11.59 12.12
CA ALA A 22 8.45 -10.47 12.95
C ALA A 22 9.29 -10.31 14.23
N GLY A 23 9.63 -11.43 14.89
CA GLY A 23 10.52 -11.45 16.05
C GLY A 23 11.91 -10.86 15.75
N LYS A 24 12.52 -11.27 14.63
CA LYS A 24 13.82 -10.73 14.18
C LYS A 24 13.78 -9.23 13.93
N VAL A 25 12.67 -8.71 13.38
CA VAL A 25 12.51 -7.27 13.15
C VAL A 25 12.40 -6.52 14.48
N LEU A 26 11.67 -7.07 15.46
CA LEU A 26 11.60 -6.49 16.81
C LEU A 26 12.94 -6.53 17.54
N ASP A 27 13.74 -7.58 17.37
CA ASP A 27 15.08 -7.67 17.95
C ASP A 27 16.03 -6.61 17.37
N GLU A 28 15.98 -6.39 16.05
CA GLU A 28 16.85 -5.41 15.38
C GLU A 28 16.39 -3.95 15.60
N PHE A 29 15.08 -3.70 15.59
CA PHE A 29 14.49 -2.35 15.58
C PHE A 29 13.65 -2.05 16.83
N GLY A 30 13.81 -2.79 17.92
CA GLY A 30 12.96 -2.69 19.12
C GLY A 30 12.93 -1.31 19.80
N GLY A 31 13.89 -0.43 19.50
CA GLY A 31 13.88 0.97 19.93
C GLY A 31 12.99 1.91 19.10
N VAL A 32 12.37 1.45 18.02
CA VAL A 32 11.49 2.25 17.17
C VAL A 32 10.10 2.33 17.79
N GLU A 33 9.70 3.54 18.18
CA GLU A 33 8.39 3.82 18.74
C GLU A 33 7.26 3.38 17.79
N GLY A 34 6.26 2.69 18.32
CA GLY A 34 5.09 2.20 17.58
C GLY A 34 5.34 0.97 16.68
N LEU A 35 6.58 0.49 16.53
CA LEU A 35 6.88 -0.68 15.70
C LEU A 35 6.18 -1.94 16.19
N LYS A 36 6.17 -2.17 17.51
CA LYS A 36 5.51 -3.33 18.10
C LYS A 36 4.02 -3.39 17.75
N GLU A 37 3.32 -2.28 17.89
CA GLU A 37 1.90 -2.16 17.55
C GLU A 37 1.66 -2.41 16.06
N VAL A 38 2.52 -1.88 15.18
CA VAL A 38 2.45 -2.15 13.73
C VAL A 38 2.61 -3.64 13.43
N ILE A 39 3.60 -4.29 14.04
CA ILE A 39 3.85 -5.73 13.83
C ILE A 39 2.69 -6.58 14.35
N GLU A 40 2.17 -6.26 15.54
CA GLU A 40 0.99 -6.94 16.10
C GLU A 40 -0.23 -6.77 15.18
N GLY A 41 -0.44 -5.55 14.64
CA GLY A 41 -1.51 -5.28 13.69
C GLY A 41 -1.37 -6.03 12.37
N ILE A 42 -0.15 -6.15 11.83
CA ILE A 42 0.14 -6.96 10.64
C ILE A 42 -0.15 -8.44 10.90
N LEU A 43 0.33 -8.98 12.02
CA LEU A 43 0.08 -10.39 12.35
C LEU A 43 -1.42 -10.67 12.53
N ALA A 44 -2.17 -9.72 13.08
CA ALA A 44 -3.62 -9.82 13.22
C ALA A 44 -4.37 -9.83 11.86
N LEU A 45 -3.74 -9.40 10.75
CA LEU A 45 -4.34 -9.52 9.42
C LEU A 45 -4.49 -10.97 8.96
N GLU A 46 -3.79 -11.92 9.59
CA GLU A 46 -3.93 -13.35 9.29
C GLU A 46 -5.39 -13.83 9.45
N ASP A 47 -6.11 -13.26 10.41
CA ASP A 47 -7.49 -13.60 10.75
C ASP A 47 -8.51 -12.56 10.21
N SER A 48 -8.06 -11.60 9.40
CA SER A 48 -8.93 -10.56 8.85
C SER A 48 -9.64 -11.01 7.57
N GLU A 49 -10.97 -11.16 7.63
CA GLU A 49 -11.79 -11.47 6.44
C GLU A 49 -11.69 -10.39 5.35
N VAL A 50 -11.53 -9.13 5.74
CA VAL A 50 -11.38 -8.02 4.79
C VAL A 50 -10.05 -8.15 4.07
N TYR A 51 -8.97 -8.39 4.81
CA TYR A 51 -7.64 -8.58 4.22
C TYR A 51 -7.58 -9.84 3.36
N GLU A 52 -8.17 -10.94 3.81
CA GLU A 52 -8.30 -12.16 3.02
C GLU A 52 -8.98 -11.88 1.67
N LYS A 53 -10.08 -11.10 1.64
CA LYS A 53 -10.71 -10.74 0.37
C LYS A 53 -9.81 -9.83 -0.48
N LEU A 54 -9.13 -8.87 0.14
CA LEU A 54 -8.24 -7.93 -0.54
C LEU A 54 -7.05 -8.59 -1.24
N VAL A 55 -6.38 -9.57 -0.61
CA VAL A 55 -5.22 -10.26 -1.23
C VAL A 55 -5.61 -11.03 -2.51
N HIS A 56 -6.90 -11.33 -2.66
CA HIS A 56 -7.48 -12.00 -3.83
C HIS A 56 -8.10 -11.04 -4.86
N VAL A 57 -8.08 -9.72 -4.59
CA VAL A 57 -8.62 -8.72 -5.52
C VAL A 57 -7.77 -8.66 -6.79
N ARG A 58 -8.46 -8.80 -7.93
CA ARG A 58 -7.94 -8.52 -9.26
C ARG A 58 -8.37 -7.13 -9.68
N PHE A 59 -7.46 -6.16 -9.59
CA PHE A 59 -7.76 -4.73 -9.84
C PHE A 59 -8.27 -4.46 -11.27
N ASP A 60 -7.90 -5.30 -12.24
CA ASP A 60 -8.39 -5.28 -13.62
C ASP A 60 -9.84 -5.81 -13.79
N GLY A 61 -10.39 -6.49 -12.78
CA GLY A 61 -11.72 -7.10 -12.79
C GLY A 61 -12.72 -6.50 -11.78
N LEU A 62 -12.38 -5.38 -11.14
CA LEU A 62 -13.21 -4.74 -10.12
C LEU A 62 -14.52 -4.17 -10.68
N MET A 63 -14.49 -3.73 -11.94
CA MET A 63 -15.63 -3.08 -12.59
C MET A 63 -16.60 -4.09 -13.19
N GLY A 64 -17.89 -3.74 -13.21
CA GLY A 64 -18.89 -4.41 -14.05
C GLY A 64 -18.52 -4.34 -15.53
N SER A 65 -19.01 -5.28 -16.34
CA SER A 65 -18.77 -5.33 -17.79
C SER A 65 -19.21 -4.07 -18.53
N ASP A 66 -20.11 -3.31 -17.93
CA ASP A 66 -20.80 -2.18 -18.54
C ASP A 66 -20.10 -0.84 -18.24
N VAL A 67 -18.92 -0.87 -17.60
CA VAL A 67 -18.17 0.34 -17.27
C VAL A 67 -16.98 0.49 -18.21
N GLU A 68 -16.98 1.56 -18.99
CA GLU A 68 -15.83 1.92 -19.83
C GLU A 68 -14.60 2.25 -18.97
N ILE A 69 -13.48 1.61 -19.32
CA ILE A 69 -12.20 1.77 -18.62
C ILE A 69 -11.43 2.97 -19.17
N ASP A 70 -11.72 3.40 -20.40
CA ASP A 70 -11.05 4.54 -21.00
C ASP A 70 -11.51 5.85 -20.33
N ARG A 71 -10.56 6.71 -19.99
CA ARG A 71 -10.81 8.00 -19.31
C ARG A 71 -10.27 9.13 -20.16
N SER A 72 -11.13 10.10 -20.46
CA SER A 72 -10.67 11.40 -20.94
C SER A 72 -9.94 12.17 -19.83
N GLU A 73 -9.00 13.06 -20.17
CA GLU A 73 -8.32 13.90 -19.17
C GLU A 73 -9.30 14.79 -18.38
N ASP A 74 -10.46 15.09 -18.96
CA ASP A 74 -11.53 15.86 -18.32
C ASP A 74 -12.16 15.11 -17.13
N GLU A 75 -12.12 13.78 -17.14
CA GLU A 75 -12.60 12.92 -16.05
C GLU A 75 -11.63 12.80 -14.87
N PHE A 76 -10.41 13.36 -14.94
CA PHE A 76 -9.49 13.34 -13.81
C PHE A 76 -9.99 14.25 -12.68
N SER A 77 -9.94 13.73 -11.45
CA SER A 77 -10.16 14.51 -10.25
C SER A 77 -9.13 15.64 -10.12
N SER A 78 -9.44 16.68 -9.34
CA SER A 78 -8.49 17.75 -9.07
C SER A 78 -7.19 17.22 -8.48
N LEU A 79 -7.26 16.22 -7.60
CA LEU A 79 -6.10 15.58 -6.99
C LEU A 79 -5.23 14.87 -8.04
N GLU A 80 -5.84 14.13 -8.97
CA GLU A 80 -5.14 13.49 -10.09
C GLU A 80 -4.46 14.51 -11.00
N LYS A 81 -5.17 15.58 -11.38
CA LYS A 81 -4.62 16.63 -12.25
C LYS A 81 -3.37 17.25 -11.63
N PHE A 82 -3.43 17.63 -10.35
CA PHE A 82 -2.25 18.17 -9.66
C PHE A 82 -1.09 17.17 -9.58
N ALA A 83 -1.37 15.89 -9.32
CA ALA A 83 -0.35 14.85 -9.30
C ALA A 83 0.31 14.69 -10.68
N ILE A 84 -0.48 14.60 -11.75
CA ILE A 84 -0.02 14.41 -13.13
C ILE A 84 0.87 15.58 -13.60
N GLU A 85 0.52 16.80 -13.19
CA GLU A 85 1.26 18.02 -13.55
C GLU A 85 2.59 18.16 -12.80
N ASN A 86 2.69 17.63 -11.58
CA ASN A 86 3.80 17.95 -10.66
C ASN A 86 4.69 16.75 -10.30
N LEU A 87 4.27 15.51 -10.57
CA LEU A 87 5.08 14.31 -10.36
C LEU A 87 5.74 13.82 -11.65
N SER A 88 6.85 13.10 -11.49
CA SER A 88 7.54 12.49 -12.63
C SER A 88 6.70 11.39 -13.28
N LYS A 89 6.65 11.42 -14.61
CA LYS A 89 6.07 10.35 -15.44
C LYS A 89 7.09 9.28 -15.84
N PHE A 90 8.38 9.48 -15.54
CA PHE A 90 9.46 8.59 -15.98
C PHE A 90 9.42 7.22 -15.28
N PRO A 91 9.77 6.12 -15.99
CA PRO A 91 9.81 4.78 -15.40
C PRO A 91 10.93 4.63 -14.35
N LEU A 92 10.66 3.78 -13.35
CA LEU A 92 11.42 3.54 -12.11
C LEU A 92 12.87 3.00 -12.28
N SER A 93 13.36 2.78 -13.51
CA SER A 93 14.53 1.94 -13.77
C SER A 93 15.86 2.68 -14.02
N ILE A 94 15.98 3.97 -13.63
CA ILE A 94 17.22 4.75 -13.77
C ILE A 94 17.79 5.08 -12.38
N PRO A 95 19.13 5.12 -12.16
CA PRO A 95 19.78 5.37 -10.85
C PRO A 95 19.44 6.69 -10.11
N LEU A 96 18.51 7.49 -10.64
CA LEU A 96 18.03 8.76 -10.07
C LEU A 96 16.50 8.87 -10.17
N ALA A 97 15.80 7.76 -10.41
CA ALA A 97 14.35 7.74 -10.42
C ALA A 97 13.81 8.20 -9.05
N PRO A 98 12.78 9.05 -9.05
CA PRO A 98 12.14 9.47 -7.81
C PRO A 98 11.55 8.26 -7.10
N LEU A 99 11.53 8.29 -5.76
CA LEU A 99 10.89 7.24 -4.97
C LEU A 99 9.38 7.18 -5.21
N ILE A 100 8.77 8.35 -5.45
CA ILE A 100 7.34 8.50 -5.71
C ILE A 100 7.18 9.30 -6.99
N GLY A 101 6.78 8.62 -8.06
CA GLY A 101 6.31 9.23 -9.30
C GLY A 101 4.78 9.16 -9.40
N ILE A 102 4.26 9.44 -10.59
CA ILE A 102 2.82 9.41 -10.82
C ILE A 102 2.22 8.01 -10.63
N LYS A 103 2.98 6.95 -10.95
CA LYS A 103 2.50 5.57 -10.82
C LYS A 103 2.28 5.20 -9.35
N GLU A 104 3.26 5.49 -8.50
CA GLU A 104 3.18 5.27 -7.06
C GLU A 104 2.08 6.12 -6.44
N PHE A 105 1.83 7.33 -6.95
CA PHE A 105 0.72 8.14 -6.47
C PHE A 105 -0.64 7.53 -6.81
N LEU A 106 -0.85 7.10 -8.06
CA LEU A 106 -2.16 6.61 -8.53
C LEU A 106 -2.58 5.29 -7.87
N VAL A 107 -1.68 4.55 -7.21
CA VAL A 107 -2.04 3.32 -6.47
C VAL A 107 -3.06 3.57 -5.36
N ILE A 108 -3.20 4.80 -4.87
CA ILE A 108 -4.23 5.15 -3.89
C ILE A 108 -5.64 4.82 -4.40
N TYR A 109 -5.92 5.09 -5.67
CA TYR A 109 -7.25 4.82 -6.24
C TYR A 109 -7.48 3.32 -6.40
N SER A 110 -6.45 2.57 -6.77
CA SER A 110 -6.53 1.10 -6.77
C SER A 110 -6.84 0.58 -5.37
N PHE A 111 -6.14 1.06 -4.34
CA PHE A 111 -6.37 0.64 -2.96
C PHE A 111 -7.78 0.97 -2.47
N ILE A 112 -8.23 2.21 -2.67
CA ILE A 112 -9.59 2.63 -2.32
C ILE A 112 -10.62 1.76 -3.05
N ALA A 113 -10.44 1.51 -4.35
CA ALA A 113 -11.34 0.68 -5.13
C ALA A 113 -11.41 -0.76 -4.60
N GLY A 114 -10.25 -1.35 -4.25
CA GLY A 114 -10.18 -2.69 -3.66
C GLY A 114 -10.91 -2.79 -2.32
N ILE A 115 -10.66 -1.85 -1.41
CA ILE A 115 -11.29 -1.81 -0.08
C ILE A 115 -12.80 -1.57 -0.22
N TYR A 116 -13.20 -0.56 -0.99
CA TYR A 116 -14.61 -0.23 -1.21
C TYR A 116 -15.37 -1.39 -1.86
N HIS A 117 -14.76 -2.09 -2.83
CA HIS A 117 -15.32 -3.32 -3.40
C HIS A 117 -15.56 -4.40 -2.33
N VAL A 118 -14.58 -4.65 -1.47
CA VAL A 118 -14.69 -5.63 -0.39
C VAL A 118 -15.75 -5.24 0.63
N ASN A 119 -15.84 -3.97 1.02
CA ASN A 119 -16.87 -3.47 1.93
C ASN A 119 -18.29 -3.61 1.35
N LEU A 120 -18.45 -3.31 0.06
CA LEU A 120 -19.74 -3.45 -0.62
C LEU A 120 -20.15 -4.91 -0.90
N GLY A 121 -19.18 -5.82 -1.03
CA GLY A 121 -19.43 -7.23 -1.34
C GLY A 121 -19.98 -7.48 -2.75
N ARG A 122 -19.82 -6.52 -3.68
CA ARG A 122 -20.29 -6.60 -5.08
C ARG A 122 -19.32 -5.91 -6.04
N LYS A 123 -19.40 -6.23 -7.34
CA LYS A 123 -18.67 -5.50 -8.38
C LYS A 123 -19.04 -4.01 -8.37
N LEU A 124 -18.08 -3.18 -8.76
CA LEU A 124 -18.22 -1.73 -8.83
C LEU A 124 -18.96 -1.32 -10.11
N ASN A 125 -19.89 -0.38 -9.98
CA ASN A 125 -20.61 0.23 -11.09
C ASN A 125 -20.04 1.63 -11.41
N LEU A 126 -20.69 2.36 -12.34
CA LEU A 126 -20.24 3.70 -12.73
C LEU A 126 -20.36 4.73 -11.59
N GLU A 127 -21.38 4.63 -10.74
CA GLU A 127 -21.54 5.52 -9.58
C GLU A 127 -20.42 5.29 -8.56
N ASP A 128 -20.06 4.03 -8.31
CA ASP A 128 -18.95 3.66 -7.45
C ASP A 128 -17.62 4.20 -7.97
N ARG A 129 -17.37 4.09 -9.29
CA ARG A 129 -16.20 4.70 -9.94
C ARG A 129 -16.15 6.19 -9.66
N ASN A 130 -17.27 6.89 -9.85
CA ASN A 130 -17.33 8.33 -9.63
C ASN A 130 -17.05 8.68 -8.16
N LYS A 131 -17.55 7.90 -7.20
CA LYS A 131 -17.21 8.08 -5.78
C LYS A 131 -15.72 7.87 -5.51
N ILE A 132 -15.11 6.84 -6.08
CA ILE A 132 -13.68 6.54 -5.87
C ILE A 132 -12.79 7.68 -6.35
N PHE A 133 -13.08 8.25 -7.52
CA PHE A 133 -12.23 9.29 -8.11
C PHE A 133 -12.58 10.71 -7.63
N HIS A 134 -13.86 11.01 -7.38
CA HIS A 134 -14.32 12.38 -7.13
C HIS A 134 -14.78 12.66 -5.69
N SER A 135 -14.86 11.64 -4.82
CA SER A 135 -15.01 11.90 -3.38
C SER A 135 -13.74 12.50 -2.78
N SER A 136 -13.84 13.01 -1.55
CA SER A 136 -12.69 13.51 -0.82
C SER A 136 -11.79 12.40 -0.26
N MET A 137 -12.15 11.11 -0.35
CA MET A 137 -11.46 10.02 0.35
C MET A 137 -9.97 9.93 0.02
N ALA A 138 -9.60 9.97 -1.27
CA ALA A 138 -8.19 9.96 -1.67
C ALA A 138 -7.43 11.16 -1.10
N THR A 139 -8.02 12.35 -1.19
CA THR A 139 -7.47 13.58 -0.63
C THR A 139 -7.31 13.48 0.89
N ARG A 140 -8.30 12.94 1.59
CA ARG A 140 -8.29 12.74 3.05
C ARG A 140 -7.18 11.79 3.47
N ILE A 141 -7.03 10.66 2.80
CA ILE A 141 -5.97 9.69 3.11
C ILE A 141 -4.58 10.33 2.92
N VAL A 142 -4.33 11.03 1.80
CA VAL A 142 -2.99 11.61 1.56
C VAL A 142 -2.68 12.82 2.44
N SER A 143 -3.71 13.55 2.90
CA SER A 143 -3.54 14.79 3.67
C SER A 143 -3.63 14.61 5.19
N LEU A 144 -4.44 13.66 5.65
CA LEU A 144 -4.75 13.44 7.07
C LEU A 144 -4.16 12.14 7.62
N LEU A 145 -3.78 11.19 6.75
CA LEU A 145 -3.21 9.89 7.14
C LEU A 145 -4.09 9.20 8.19
N GLU A 146 -3.59 8.89 9.37
CA GLU A 146 -4.34 8.23 10.45
C GLU A 146 -5.67 8.94 10.80
N ASP A 147 -5.82 10.23 10.49
CA ASP A 147 -7.04 11.01 10.77
C ASP A 147 -8.00 11.08 9.57
N PHE A 148 -7.83 10.24 8.54
CA PHE A 148 -8.64 10.26 7.30
C PHE A 148 -10.15 10.06 7.51
N ASP A 149 -10.58 9.49 8.63
CA ASP A 149 -11.97 9.22 9.01
C ASP A 149 -12.52 10.20 10.06
N SER A 150 -11.74 11.22 10.44
CA SER A 150 -12.14 12.23 11.44
C SER A 150 -13.05 13.33 10.88
N ASP A 151 -13.65 14.16 11.73
CA ASP A 151 -14.43 15.32 11.27
C ASP A 151 -13.56 16.53 10.86
N ILE A 152 -12.23 16.37 10.76
CA ILE A 152 -11.31 17.44 10.40
C ILE A 152 -11.52 17.85 8.93
N ASP A 153 -11.50 19.16 8.69
CA ASP A 153 -11.59 19.71 7.34
C ASP A 153 -10.41 19.23 6.49
N THR A 154 -10.69 18.85 5.24
CA THR A 154 -9.71 18.17 4.39
C THR A 154 -8.84 19.21 3.69
N PRO A 155 -7.53 19.28 4.01
CA PRO A 155 -6.66 20.19 3.30
C PRO A 155 -6.47 19.69 1.88
N ASN A 156 -6.68 20.59 0.90
CA ASN A 156 -6.37 20.30 -0.49
C ASN A 156 -4.85 20.34 -0.71
N PRO A 157 -4.22 19.26 -1.20
CA PRO A 157 -2.79 19.26 -1.53
C PRO A 157 -2.47 20.32 -2.58
N SER A 158 -1.42 21.11 -2.34
CA SER A 158 -0.96 22.13 -3.27
C SER A 158 -0.01 21.55 -4.32
N ALA A 159 0.26 22.29 -5.41
CA ALA A 159 1.31 21.93 -6.35
C ALA A 159 2.69 21.73 -5.66
N GLU A 160 2.97 22.50 -4.60
CA GLU A 160 4.20 22.37 -3.82
C GLU A 160 4.26 21.05 -3.04
N PHE A 161 3.11 20.56 -2.53
CA PHE A 161 3.04 19.24 -1.91
C PHE A 161 3.53 18.16 -2.88
N PHE A 162 3.01 18.14 -4.11
CA PHE A 162 3.40 17.15 -5.13
C PHE A 162 4.85 17.30 -5.58
N LYS A 163 5.33 18.53 -5.77
CA LYS A 163 6.74 18.78 -6.11
C LYS A 163 7.70 18.28 -5.04
N ARG A 164 7.33 18.41 -3.75
CA ARG A 164 8.11 17.89 -2.62
C ARG A 164 8.02 16.36 -2.54
N LEU A 165 6.82 15.81 -2.73
CA LEU A 165 6.60 14.36 -2.76
C LEU A 165 7.47 13.69 -3.83
N GLY A 166 7.51 14.25 -5.03
CA GLY A 166 8.34 13.75 -6.14
C GLY A 166 9.86 13.86 -5.91
N LYS A 167 10.30 14.57 -4.87
CA LYS A 167 11.72 14.74 -4.51
C LYS A 167 12.10 13.99 -3.22
N ILE A 168 11.15 13.32 -2.58
CA ILE A 168 11.37 12.68 -1.29
C ILE A 168 12.44 11.59 -1.38
N LYS A 169 13.23 11.44 -0.32
CA LYS A 169 14.28 10.41 -0.21
C LYS A 169 14.18 9.68 1.12
N TRP A 170 14.88 8.56 1.25
CA TRP A 170 15.11 7.94 2.56
C TRP A 170 16.05 8.80 3.41
N GLN A 171 15.76 8.97 4.70
CA GLN A 171 16.65 9.69 5.60
C GLN A 171 18.04 9.05 5.66
N ASN A 172 18.07 7.71 5.74
CA ASN A 172 19.27 6.90 5.75
C ASN A 172 18.94 5.46 5.35
N LYS A 173 19.98 4.62 5.20
CA LYS A 173 19.82 3.20 4.85
C LYS A 173 19.08 2.39 5.92
N GLN A 174 19.17 2.77 7.19
CA GLN A 174 18.51 2.06 8.29
C GLN A 174 16.99 2.22 8.24
N VAL A 175 16.49 3.42 7.89
CA VAL A 175 15.04 3.64 7.68
C VAL A 175 14.53 2.82 6.50
N LYS A 176 15.26 2.81 5.37
CA LYS A 176 14.91 1.97 4.22
C LYS A 176 14.91 0.48 4.60
N ARG A 177 15.87 0.06 5.42
CA ARG A 177 15.97 -1.32 5.91
C ARG A 177 14.77 -1.69 6.79
N LEU A 178 14.36 -0.81 7.72
CA LEU A 178 13.14 -1.00 8.52
C LEU A 178 11.92 -1.18 7.63
N TYR A 179 11.71 -0.28 6.65
CA TYR A 179 10.61 -0.36 5.69
C TYR A 179 10.60 -1.72 4.95
N ASN A 180 11.75 -2.13 4.42
CA ASN A 180 11.88 -3.40 3.71
C ASN A 180 11.58 -4.61 4.62
N HIS A 181 11.97 -4.57 5.89
CA HIS A 181 11.70 -5.65 6.83
C HIS A 181 10.23 -5.72 7.25
N ILE A 182 9.54 -4.60 7.39
CA ILE A 182 8.08 -4.61 7.59
C ILE A 182 7.38 -5.20 6.35
N HIS A 183 7.82 -4.81 5.14
CA HIS A 183 7.32 -5.39 3.90
C HIS A 183 7.60 -6.91 3.82
N GLU A 184 8.76 -7.37 4.29
CA GLU A 184 9.10 -8.79 4.38
C GLU A 184 8.11 -9.56 5.28
N ILE A 185 7.68 -8.96 6.40
CA ILE A 185 6.63 -9.56 7.25
C ILE A 185 5.31 -9.71 6.47
N ASN A 186 4.84 -8.66 5.77
CA ASN A 186 3.63 -8.74 4.94
C ASN A 186 3.75 -9.81 3.85
N PHE A 187 4.89 -9.85 3.16
CA PHE A 187 5.18 -10.85 2.15
C PHE A 187 5.12 -12.26 2.74
N MET A 188 5.75 -12.49 3.89
CA MET A 188 5.77 -13.79 4.56
C MET A 188 4.41 -14.17 5.11
N LEU A 189 3.61 -13.21 5.60
CA LEU A 189 2.21 -13.43 5.96
C LEU A 189 1.45 -13.98 4.76
N ILE A 190 1.52 -13.28 3.63
CA ILE A 190 0.79 -13.69 2.42
C ILE A 190 1.28 -15.05 1.92
N HIS A 191 2.59 -15.24 1.88
CA HIS A 191 3.23 -16.45 1.42
C HIS A 191 2.96 -17.65 2.36
N ASN A 192 2.88 -17.47 3.67
CA ASN A 192 2.64 -18.60 4.57
C ASN A 192 1.15 -18.96 4.63
N LYS A 193 0.26 -17.97 4.56
CA LYS A 193 -1.19 -18.19 4.68
C LYS A 193 -1.85 -18.59 3.35
N TRP A 194 -1.50 -17.93 2.25
CA TRP A 194 -2.22 -18.05 0.98
C TRP A 194 -1.36 -18.56 -0.20
N LYS A 195 -0.09 -18.95 0.01
CA LYS A 195 0.71 -19.57 -1.06
C LYS A 195 0.08 -20.86 -1.56
N GLY A 196 0.09 -21.03 -2.88
CA GLY A 196 -0.48 -22.20 -3.55
C GLY A 196 -1.99 -22.14 -3.70
N THR A 197 -2.65 -21.10 -3.19
CA THR A 197 -4.01 -20.78 -3.62
C THR A 197 -3.96 -20.16 -5.02
N GLU A 198 -4.85 -20.57 -5.92
CA GLU A 198 -4.87 -20.12 -7.33
C GLU A 198 -5.15 -18.61 -7.50
N ARG A 199 -5.30 -17.85 -6.41
CA ARG A 199 -6.03 -16.59 -6.40
C ARG A 199 -5.28 -15.41 -5.79
N VAL A 200 -4.12 -15.57 -5.15
CA VAL A 200 -3.35 -14.40 -4.64
C VAL A 200 -2.91 -13.57 -5.84
N SER A 201 -3.30 -12.30 -5.83
CA SER A 201 -2.96 -11.36 -6.90
C SER A 201 -1.51 -10.91 -6.72
N THR A 202 -0.63 -11.26 -7.65
CA THR A 202 0.76 -10.75 -7.66
C THR A 202 0.80 -9.23 -7.74
N THR A 203 -0.22 -8.63 -8.36
CA THR A 203 -0.43 -7.19 -8.41
C THR A 203 -0.76 -6.61 -7.02
N PHE A 204 -1.42 -7.35 -6.13
CA PHE A 204 -1.75 -6.87 -4.78
C PHE A 204 -0.51 -6.53 -3.97
N LEU A 205 0.47 -7.44 -3.89
CA LEU A 205 1.71 -7.22 -3.14
C LEU A 205 2.46 -5.95 -3.61
N VAL A 206 2.60 -5.79 -4.93
CA VAL A 206 3.26 -4.61 -5.52
C VAL A 206 2.48 -3.34 -5.23
N THR A 207 1.15 -3.41 -5.30
CA THR A 207 0.28 -2.26 -5.01
C THR A 207 0.37 -1.90 -3.52
N GLU A 208 0.37 -2.90 -2.62
CA GLU A 208 0.42 -2.72 -1.16
C GLU A 208 1.72 -2.03 -0.75
N GLU A 209 2.84 -2.52 -1.27
CA GLU A 209 4.14 -1.90 -1.07
C GLU A 209 4.14 -0.45 -1.57
N ALA A 210 3.70 -0.20 -2.80
CA ALA A 210 3.66 1.15 -3.37
C ALA A 210 2.76 2.09 -2.56
N PHE A 211 1.64 1.59 -2.03
CA PHE A 211 0.71 2.37 -1.22
C PHE A 211 1.31 2.77 0.13
N ILE A 212 1.96 1.84 0.85
CA ILE A 212 2.63 2.15 2.12
C ILE A 212 3.80 3.12 1.90
N LEU A 213 4.55 2.98 0.79
CA LEU A 213 5.58 3.94 0.39
C LEU A 213 5.00 5.33 0.14
N LEU A 214 3.88 5.42 -0.59
CA LEU A 214 3.17 6.66 -0.84
C LEU A 214 2.79 7.35 0.47
N LEU A 215 2.15 6.62 1.39
CA LEU A 215 1.74 7.15 2.70
C LEU A 215 2.95 7.65 3.52
N SER A 216 4.08 6.92 3.45
CA SER A 216 5.33 7.33 4.12
C SER A 216 5.86 8.64 3.54
N GLY A 217 5.79 8.82 2.22
CA GLY A 217 6.14 10.07 1.55
C GLY A 217 5.22 11.22 1.92
N CYS A 218 3.90 10.98 1.93
CA CYS A 218 2.90 11.97 2.35
C CYS A 218 3.16 12.44 3.79
N SER A 219 3.39 11.51 4.73
CA SER A 219 3.75 11.82 6.12
C SER A 219 4.96 12.74 6.22
N ALA A 220 6.03 12.43 5.49
CA ALA A 220 7.23 13.25 5.49
C ALA A 220 6.94 14.67 4.96
N VAL A 221 6.21 14.80 3.85
CA VAL A 221 5.89 16.10 3.24
C VAL A 221 5.01 16.95 4.14
N ILE A 222 3.95 16.37 4.72
CA ILE A 222 3.02 17.03 5.66
C ILE A 222 3.79 17.59 6.86
N CYS A 223 4.71 16.80 7.42
CA CYS A 223 5.56 17.22 8.54
C CYS A 223 6.72 18.14 8.13
N GLY A 224 6.71 18.72 6.92
CA GLY A 224 7.72 19.70 6.49
C GLY A 224 9.09 19.09 6.15
N ARG A 225 9.21 17.78 6.00
CA ARG A 225 10.47 17.08 5.69
C ARG A 225 10.62 16.76 4.20
N ASP A 226 11.86 16.59 3.77
CA ASP A 226 12.26 16.13 2.43
C ASP A 226 12.74 14.66 2.44
N LYS A 227 12.78 14.05 3.63
CA LYS A 227 13.24 12.68 3.84
C LYS A 227 12.31 11.90 4.76
N ILE A 228 11.98 10.68 4.36
CA ILE A 228 11.22 9.69 5.12
C ILE A 228 12.11 9.18 6.26
N ASN A 229 11.63 9.26 7.50
CA ASN A 229 12.27 8.66 8.67
C ASN A 229 11.45 7.49 9.25
N THR A 230 11.90 6.92 10.38
CA THR A 230 11.19 5.80 11.03
C THR A 230 9.75 6.15 11.41
N PHE A 231 9.50 7.36 11.95
CA PHE A 231 8.15 7.82 12.30
C PHE A 231 7.21 7.79 11.09
N ASP A 232 7.67 8.22 9.92
CA ASP A 232 6.87 8.23 8.69
C ASP A 232 6.48 6.80 8.25
N VAL A 233 7.42 5.85 8.36
CA VAL A 233 7.17 4.43 8.06
C VAL A 233 6.15 3.83 9.02
N ILE A 234 6.27 4.13 10.32
CA ILE A 234 5.32 3.64 11.33
C ILE A 234 3.93 4.24 11.10
N LYS A 235 3.84 5.56 10.91
CA LYS A 235 2.58 6.26 10.64
C LYS A 235 1.88 5.76 9.38
N ALA A 236 2.63 5.49 8.32
CA ALA A 236 2.11 4.90 7.09
C ALA A 236 1.48 3.51 7.33
N ASN A 237 2.17 2.63 8.07
CA ASN A 237 1.65 1.30 8.39
C ASN A 237 0.43 1.36 9.31
N LYS A 238 0.41 2.27 10.30
CA LYS A 238 -0.78 2.48 11.13
C LYS A 238 -1.98 2.97 10.31
N THR A 239 -1.75 3.94 9.43
CA THR A 239 -2.78 4.43 8.49
C THR A 239 -3.31 3.31 7.62
N TYR A 240 -2.41 2.48 7.08
CA TYR A 240 -2.75 1.32 6.26
C TYR A 240 -3.62 0.30 7.02
N LEU A 241 -3.18 -0.11 8.21
CA LEU A 241 -3.90 -1.05 9.07
C LEU A 241 -5.28 -0.51 9.48
N LYS A 242 -5.35 0.78 9.82
CA LYS A 242 -6.61 1.45 10.13
C LYS A 242 -7.55 1.43 8.92
N LEU A 243 -7.04 1.73 7.72
CA LEU A 243 -7.83 1.75 6.49
C LEU A 243 -8.43 0.38 6.17
N ILE A 244 -7.66 -0.72 6.30
CA ILE A 244 -8.18 -2.08 6.13
C ILE A 244 -9.34 -2.37 7.09
N ASN A 245 -9.23 -1.88 8.33
CA ASN A 245 -10.24 -2.10 9.37
C ASN A 245 -11.41 -1.10 9.32
N THR A 246 -11.44 -0.20 8.34
CA THR A 246 -12.48 0.83 8.21
C THR A 246 -13.44 0.48 7.08
N ASP A 247 -14.74 0.53 7.34
CA ASP A 247 -15.76 0.47 6.30
C ASP A 247 -15.87 1.83 5.60
N ILE A 248 -14.99 2.05 4.61
CA ILE A 248 -14.93 3.32 3.87
C ILE A 248 -16.18 3.57 3.02
N SER A 249 -17.04 2.56 2.83
CA SER A 249 -18.28 2.74 2.08
C SER A 249 -19.29 3.66 2.76
N ARG A 250 -19.15 3.84 4.08
CA ARG A 250 -19.96 4.77 4.88
C ARG A 250 -19.43 6.21 4.85
N LEU A 251 -18.25 6.40 4.28
CA LEU A 251 -17.54 7.68 4.23
C LEU A 251 -17.54 8.29 2.81
N MET A 252 -18.18 7.63 1.83
CA MET A 252 -18.11 7.95 0.39
C MET A 252 -19.45 7.98 -0.34
#